data_AF-A0A957GEX6-F1
#
_entry.id   AF-A0A957GEX6-F1
#
_cell.length_a   1.000
_cell.length_b   1.000
_cell.length_c   1.000
_cell.angle_alpha   90.00
_cell.angle_beta   90.00
_cell.angle_gamma   90.00
#
_symmetry.space_group_name_H-M   'P 1'
#
loop_
_entity.id
_entity.type
_entity.pdbx_description
1 polymer ?
#
loop_
_entity_poly.entity_id
_entity_poly.type
_entity_poly.pdbx_seq_one_letter_code
_entity_poly.pdbx_strand_id
1 'polypeptide(L)'
;MQEHLLTEEHRMFRDAFRKFAEREIVPHQEQWEKDGIVSREVWQKAGAAGFLCMDVPEEYGGLGVKDYRYHVIVAEELARVGEAGAGFALHTDMIVPYITNFGSEAQKARWLPGLVSGELIASVA
;
A
#
# COMPACT_ATOMS: atom_id res chain seq x y z
N MET A 1 8.09 -1.44 -15.53
CA MET A 1 7.22 -0.64 -16.41
C MET A 1 8.10 0.16 -17.34
N GLN A 2 7.73 0.33 -18.61
CA GLN A 2 8.57 1.09 -19.57
C GLN A 2 8.61 2.57 -19.18
N GLU A 3 9.79 3.17 -19.23
CA GLU A 3 10.04 4.53 -18.72
C GLU A 3 9.19 5.62 -19.37
N HIS A 4 8.80 5.46 -20.64
CA HIS A 4 7.99 6.44 -21.35
C HIS A 4 6.52 6.47 -20.87
N LEU A 5 6.09 5.48 -20.08
CA LEU A 5 4.74 5.43 -19.48
C LEU A 5 4.64 6.26 -18.19
N LEU A 6 5.74 6.79 -17.68
CA LEU A 6 5.80 7.53 -16.42
C LEU A 6 5.85 9.04 -16.63
N THR A 7 4.93 9.74 -15.96
CA THR A 7 5.02 11.20 -15.78
C THR A 7 6.05 11.56 -14.71
N GLU A 8 6.34 12.85 -14.55
CA GLU A 8 7.24 13.32 -13.49
C GLU A 8 6.70 13.00 -12.09
N GLU A 9 5.39 13.14 -11.86
CA GLU A 9 4.76 12.79 -10.59
C GLU A 9 4.95 11.31 -10.24
N HIS A 10 4.85 10.42 -11.23
CA HIS A 10 5.13 9.01 -11.02
C HIS A 10 6.59 8.76 -10.65
N ARG A 11 7.54 9.50 -11.24
CA ARG A 11 8.97 9.39 -10.90
C ARG A 11 9.23 9.86 -9.48
N MET A 12 8.65 10.99 -9.09
CA MET A 12 8.73 11.51 -7.72
C MET A 12 8.14 10.52 -6.71
N PHE A 13 6.98 9.93 -7.02
CA PHE A 13 6.36 8.91 -6.19
C PHE A 13 7.21 7.64 -6.08
N ARG A 14 7.77 7.16 -7.21
CA ARG A 14 8.70 6.03 -7.22
C ARG A 14 9.90 6.29 -6.32
N ASP A 15 10.50 7.47 -6.41
CA ASP A 15 11.63 7.84 -5.56
C ASP A 15 11.25 7.96 -4.08
N ALA A 16 10.04 8.44 -3.78
CA ALA A 16 9.52 8.52 -2.41
C ALA A 16 9.32 7.12 -1.82
N PHE A 17 8.64 6.23 -2.54
CA PHE A 17 8.42 4.86 -2.09
C PHE A 17 9.72 4.05 -2.01
N ARG A 18 10.66 4.28 -2.94
CA ARG A 18 12.00 3.69 -2.87
C ARG A 18 12.72 4.01 -1.56
N LYS A 19 12.75 5.29 -1.19
CA LYS A 19 13.37 5.75 0.07
C LYS A 19 12.65 5.18 1.28
N PHE A 20 11.32 5.04 1.21
CA PHE A 20 10.55 4.36 2.24
C PHE A 20 10.97 2.90 2.39
N ALA A 21 11.05 2.14 1.29
CA ALA A 21 11.47 0.73 1.33
C ALA A 21 12.90 0.58 1.88
N GLU A 22 13.83 1.43 1.45
CA GLU A 22 15.22 1.42 1.92
C GLU A 22 15.36 1.70 3.42
N ARG A 23 14.43 2.48 4.00
CA ARG A 23 14.47 2.88 5.41
C ARG A 23 13.64 1.98 6.33
N GLU A 24 12.45 1.57 5.87
CA GLU A 24 11.42 0.95 6.70
C GLU A 24 11.20 -0.53 6.41
N ILE A 25 11.75 -1.06 5.30
CA ILE A 25 11.59 -2.46 4.89
C ILE A 25 12.95 -3.16 4.92
N VAL A 26 13.88 -2.72 4.07
CA VAL A 26 15.18 -3.38 3.84
C VAL A 26 15.94 -3.73 5.12
N PRO A 27 16.05 -2.84 6.13
CA PRO A 27 16.79 -3.15 7.36
C PRO A 27 16.15 -4.23 8.24
N HIS A 28 14.89 -4.60 7.98
CA HIS A 28 14.10 -5.47 8.84
C HIS A 28 13.77 -6.83 8.22
N GLN A 29 14.03 -7.03 6.93
CA GLN A 29 13.61 -8.22 6.18
C GLN A 29 14.13 -9.52 6.80
N GLU A 30 15.43 -9.60 7.12
CA GLU A 30 16.04 -10.80 7.72
C GLU A 30 15.36 -11.20 9.04
N GLN A 31 14.98 -10.21 9.86
CA GLN A 31 14.30 -10.48 11.12
C GLN A 31 12.85 -10.93 10.89
N TRP A 32 12.13 -10.32 9.94
CA TRP A 32 10.76 -10.75 9.60
C TRP A 32 10.72 -12.16 9.01
N GLU A 33 11.69 -12.51 8.18
CA GLU A 33 11.84 -13.87 7.66
C GLU A 33 12.05 -14.88 8.78
N LYS A 34 12.95 -14.57 9.72
CA LYS A 34 13.20 -15.39 10.90
C LYS A 34 11.97 -15.54 11.80
N ASP A 35 11.21 -14.46 11.97
CA ASP A 35 9.99 -14.45 12.79
C ASP A 35 8.78 -15.05 12.06
N GLY A 36 8.87 -15.22 10.75
CA GLY A 36 7.78 -15.70 9.88
C GLY A 36 6.64 -14.70 9.72
N ILE A 37 6.86 -13.41 10.05
CA ILE A 37 5.83 -12.37 10.02
C ILE A 37 6.44 -10.98 9.81
N VAL A 38 5.82 -10.21 8.91
CA VAL A 38 6.15 -8.78 8.73
C VAL A 38 5.56 -7.95 9.87
N SER A 39 6.34 -7.01 10.39
CA SER A 39 5.91 -6.13 11.48
C SER A 39 4.66 -5.33 11.13
N ARG A 40 3.73 -5.17 12.08
CA ARG A 40 2.58 -4.26 11.94
C ARG A 40 3.00 -2.80 11.80
N GLU A 41 4.17 -2.43 12.29
CA GLU A 41 4.64 -1.04 12.27
C GLU A 41 4.83 -0.54 10.83
N VAL A 42 5.33 -1.39 9.91
CA VAL A 42 5.55 -0.96 8.52
C VAL A 42 4.23 -0.66 7.79
N TRP A 43 3.13 -1.32 8.17
CA TRP A 43 1.80 -1.04 7.63
C TRP A 43 1.30 0.34 8.04
N GLN A 44 1.43 0.70 9.32
CA GLN A 44 1.03 2.03 9.80
C GLN A 44 1.91 3.12 9.20
N LYS A 45 3.22 2.87 9.06
CA LYS A 45 4.13 3.81 8.38
C LYS A 45 3.78 3.98 6.90
N ALA A 46 3.42 2.89 6.21
CA ALA A 46 2.98 2.95 4.81
C ALA A 46 1.66 3.72 4.66
N GLY A 47 0.69 3.47 5.54
CA GLY A 47 -0.57 4.21 5.57
C GLY A 47 -0.38 5.69 5.84
N ALA A 48 0.42 6.05 6.85
CA ALA A 48 0.75 7.44 7.17
C ALA A 48 1.50 8.17 6.04
N ALA A 49 2.27 7.44 5.23
CA ALA A 49 2.96 7.97 4.06
C ALA A 49 2.09 8.00 2.78
N GLY A 50 0.85 7.51 2.84
CA GLY A 50 -0.08 7.48 1.71
C GLY A 50 0.21 6.39 0.67
N PHE A 51 0.90 5.31 1.05
CA PHE A 51 1.25 4.20 0.14
C PHE A 51 0.25 3.05 0.13
N LEU A 52 -0.74 3.07 1.03
CA LEU A 52 -1.84 2.10 1.08
C LEU A 52 -3.12 2.74 0.59
N CYS A 53 -3.99 1.93 -0.03
CA CYS A 53 -5.37 2.31 -0.34
C CYS A 53 -5.52 3.66 -1.09
N MET A 54 -4.59 3.98 -1.99
CA MET A 54 -4.49 5.30 -2.65
C MET A 54 -5.76 5.70 -3.40
N ASP A 55 -6.52 4.72 -3.90
CA ASP A 55 -7.74 4.92 -4.68
C ASP A 55 -9.00 5.12 -3.82
N VAL A 56 -8.92 4.88 -2.50
CA VAL A 56 -10.01 5.13 -1.56
C VAL A 56 -10.35 6.63 -1.56
N PRO A 57 -11.65 7.00 -1.59
CA PRO A 57 -12.06 8.40 -1.58
C PRO A 57 -11.54 9.18 -0.35
N GLU A 58 -11.29 10.48 -0.54
CA GLU A 58 -10.77 11.36 0.50
C GLU A 58 -11.65 11.44 1.74
N GLU A 59 -12.97 11.30 1.60
CA GLU A 59 -13.93 11.28 2.74
C GLU A 59 -13.66 10.11 3.72
N TYR A 60 -12.97 9.08 3.26
CA TYR A 60 -12.54 7.93 4.06
C TYR A 60 -11.03 7.95 4.38
N GLY A 61 -10.34 9.05 4.07
CA GLY A 61 -8.92 9.27 4.38
C GLY A 61 -7.93 8.87 3.28
N GLY A 62 -8.39 8.32 2.16
CA GLY A 62 -7.53 7.98 1.02
C GLY A 62 -7.17 9.20 0.16
N LEU A 63 -6.53 8.97 -0.99
CA LEU A 63 -6.08 10.03 -1.91
C LEU A 63 -6.96 10.17 -3.16
N GLY A 64 -7.95 9.29 -3.35
CA GLY A 64 -8.81 9.28 -4.53
C GLY A 64 -8.08 9.02 -5.86
N VAL A 65 -6.85 8.51 -5.83
CA VAL A 65 -6.00 8.32 -7.02
C VAL A 65 -6.51 7.12 -7.83
N LYS A 66 -7.03 7.37 -9.04
CA LYS A 66 -7.54 6.30 -9.92
C LYS A 66 -6.51 5.73 -10.89
N ASP A 67 -5.30 6.28 -10.89
CA ASP A 67 -4.23 5.84 -11.77
C ASP A 67 -3.51 4.61 -11.21
N TYR A 68 -3.75 3.46 -11.82
CA TYR A 68 -3.17 2.19 -11.36
C TYR A 68 -1.64 2.12 -11.46
N ARG A 69 -0.99 3.02 -12.21
CA ARG A 69 0.47 3.07 -12.33
C ARG A 69 1.16 3.28 -10.98
N TYR A 70 0.53 3.98 -10.03
CA TYR A 70 1.05 4.14 -8.67
C TYR A 70 1.15 2.81 -7.92
N HIS A 71 0.14 1.94 -8.03
CA HIS A 71 0.14 0.60 -7.45
C HIS A 71 1.23 -0.28 -8.09
N VAL A 72 1.38 -0.19 -9.41
CA VAL A 72 2.47 -0.89 -10.13
C VAL A 72 3.85 -0.44 -9.64
N ILE A 73 4.04 0.86 -9.39
CA ILE A 73 5.31 1.39 -8.87
C ILE A 73 5.62 0.82 -7.48
N VAL A 74 4.64 0.76 -6.58
CA VAL A 74 4.79 0.13 -5.25
C VAL A 74 5.25 -1.32 -5.40
N ALA A 75 4.55 -2.10 -6.24
CA ALA A 75 4.89 -3.50 -6.46
C ALA A 75 6.30 -3.68 -7.07
N GLU A 76 6.69 -2.84 -8.03
CA GLU A 76 8.01 -2.88 -8.65
C GLU A 76 9.14 -2.56 -7.67
N GLU A 77 8.97 -1.55 -6.81
CA GLU A 77 9.99 -1.17 -5.84
C GLU A 77 10.09 -2.17 -4.68
N LEU A 78 8.99 -2.82 -4.28
CA LEU A 78 9.05 -3.97 -3.36
C LEU A 78 9.80 -5.16 -3.99
N ALA A 79 9.47 -5.50 -5.24
CA ALA A 79 10.14 -6.57 -5.97
C ALA A 79 11.64 -6.27 -6.16
N ARG A 80 12.02 -5.01 -6.38
CA ARG A 80 13.41 -4.56 -6.50
C ARG A 80 14.25 -4.90 -5.27
N VAL A 81 13.65 -4.83 -4.07
CA VAL A 81 14.31 -5.16 -2.80
C VAL A 81 14.04 -6.59 -2.34
N GLY A 82 13.44 -7.43 -3.19
CA GLY A 82 13.11 -8.82 -2.87
C GLY A 82 12.02 -8.97 -1.79
N GLU A 83 11.23 -7.94 -1.51
CA GLU A 83 10.20 -7.99 -0.49
C GLU A 83 8.92 -8.62 -1.04
N ALA A 84 8.63 -9.85 -0.63
CA ALA A 84 7.41 -10.57 -1.00
C ALA A 84 6.40 -10.74 0.15
N GLY A 85 6.82 -10.52 1.41
CA GLY A 85 6.03 -10.79 2.61
C GLY A 85 5.11 -9.65 3.03
N ALA A 86 5.37 -8.42 2.59
CA ALA A 86 4.64 -7.23 3.05
C ALA A 86 3.14 -7.26 2.75
N GLY A 87 2.67 -7.97 1.71
CA GLY A 87 1.24 -8.18 1.46
C GLY A 87 0.42 -6.93 1.07
N PHE A 88 1.07 -5.79 0.84
CA PHE A 88 0.40 -4.51 0.55
C PHE A 88 -0.54 -4.57 -0.66
N ALA A 89 -0.11 -5.24 -1.75
CA ALA A 89 -0.91 -5.37 -2.96
C ALA A 89 -2.19 -6.19 -2.73
N LEU A 90 -2.13 -7.28 -1.95
CA LEU A 90 -3.30 -8.08 -1.60
C LEU A 90 -4.33 -7.23 -0.84
N HIS A 91 -3.86 -6.48 0.16
CA HIS A 91 -4.72 -5.59 0.94
C HIS A 91 -5.29 -4.46 0.08
N THR A 92 -4.42 -3.66 -0.54
CA THR A 92 -4.74 -2.40 -1.24
C THR A 92 -5.45 -2.64 -2.57
N ASP A 93 -4.96 -3.56 -3.37
CA ASP A 93 -5.34 -3.67 -4.79
C ASP A 93 -6.41 -4.74 -5.01
N MET A 94 -6.45 -5.76 -4.14
CA MET A 94 -7.39 -6.86 -4.28
C MET A 94 -8.59 -6.72 -3.35
N ILE A 95 -8.38 -6.48 -2.05
CA ILE A 95 -9.46 -6.63 -1.06
C ILE A 95 -10.20 -5.33 -0.79
N VAL A 96 -9.49 -4.25 -0.50
CA VAL A 96 -10.08 -2.93 -0.20
C VAL A 96 -11.06 -2.46 -1.30
N PRO A 97 -10.81 -2.68 -2.60
CA PRO A 97 -11.75 -2.28 -3.65
C PRO A 97 -13.12 -2.96 -3.54
N TYR A 98 -13.24 -4.16 -2.95
CA TYR A 98 -14.56 -4.77 -2.72
C TYR A 98 -15.38 -3.95 -1.72
N ILE A 99 -14.73 -3.43 -0.66
CA ILE A 99 -15.41 -2.59 0.34
C ILE A 99 -15.74 -1.23 -0.28
N THR A 100 -14.79 -0.63 -1.00
CA THR A 100 -14.98 0.69 -1.65
C THR A 100 -16.12 0.66 -2.67
N ASN A 101 -16.22 -0.41 -3.47
CA ASN A 101 -17.19 -0.48 -4.57
C ASN A 101 -18.54 -1.08 -4.17
N PHE A 102 -18.57 -2.03 -3.24
CA PHE A 102 -19.78 -2.80 -2.92
C PHE A 102 -20.25 -2.67 -1.47
N GLY A 103 -19.45 -2.04 -0.60
CA GLY A 103 -19.87 -1.76 0.77
C GLY A 103 -21.03 -0.77 0.81
N SER A 104 -21.91 -0.93 1.79
CA SER A 104 -22.81 0.14 2.22
C SER A 104 -22.01 1.31 2.82
N GLU A 105 -22.59 2.51 2.87
CA GLU A 105 -21.93 3.67 3.49
C GLU A 105 -21.52 3.40 4.94
N ALA A 106 -22.36 2.67 5.70
CA ALA A 106 -22.01 2.25 7.06
C ALA A 106 -20.80 1.30 7.12
N GLN A 107 -20.63 0.40 6.15
CA GLN A 107 -19.46 -0.46 6.06
C GLN A 107 -18.21 0.33 5.64
N LYS A 108 -18.34 1.21 4.65
CA LYS A 108 -17.24 2.06 4.19
C LYS A 108 -16.71 2.93 5.33
N ALA A 109 -17.59 3.67 6.00
CA ALA A 109 -17.25 4.54 7.13
C ALA A 109 -16.61 3.78 8.30
N ARG A 110 -17.04 2.53 8.54
CA ARG A 110 -16.48 1.69 9.60
C ARG A 110 -15.07 1.18 9.28
N TRP A 111 -14.82 0.77 8.04
CA TRP A 111 -13.64 -0.03 7.71
C TRP A 111 -12.57 0.77 6.97
N LEU A 112 -12.94 1.58 5.99
CA LEU A 112 -11.98 2.23 5.08
C LEU A 112 -10.96 3.12 5.82
N PRO A 113 -11.33 3.95 6.82
CA PRO A 113 -10.34 4.78 7.51
C PRO A 113 -9.22 3.97 8.19
N GLY A 114 -9.57 2.84 8.81
CA GLY A 114 -8.59 1.95 9.44
C GLY A 114 -7.75 1.15 8.44
N LEU A 115 -8.32 0.83 7.27
CA LEU A 115 -7.59 0.16 6.19
C LEU A 115 -6.59 1.11 5.53
N VAL A 116 -6.99 2.36 5.27
CA VAL A 116 -6.11 3.39 4.72
C VAL A 116 -4.96 3.72 5.67
N SER A 117 -5.23 3.83 6.97
CA SER A 117 -4.19 4.12 7.97
C SER A 117 -3.21 2.96 8.20
N GLY A 118 -3.54 1.75 7.76
CA GLY A 118 -2.80 0.53 8.07
C GLY A 118 -3.01 0.01 9.50
N GLU A 119 -3.95 0.59 10.27
CA GLU A 119 -4.36 0.05 11.58
C GLU A 119 -5.10 -1.28 11.42
N LEU A 120 -5.91 -1.38 10.37
CA LEU A 120 -6.59 -2.59 9.95
C LEU A 120 -5.90 -3.15 8.71
N ILE A 121 -5.68 -4.46 8.71
CA ILE A 121 -5.13 -5.21 7.58
C ILE A 121 -6.19 -6.22 7.17
N ALA A 122 -6.46 -6.27 5.86
CA ALA A 122 -7.51 -7.10 5.30
C ALA A 122 -6.94 -8.35 4.62
N SER A 123 -7.68 -9.45 4.72
CA SER A 123 -7.43 -10.71 4.01
C SER A 123 -8.73 -11.21 3.38
N VAL A 124 -8.62 -12.15 2.43
CA VAL A 124 -9.75 -12.86 1.82
C VAL A 124 -9.59 -14.36 2.06
N ALA A 125 -10.71 -15.08 2.26
CA ALA A 125 -10.76 -16.49 2.58
C ALA A 125 -11.79 -17.22 1.71
#